data_AF-A0A7V8YNX6-F1
#
_entry.id   AF-A0A7V8YNX6-F1
#
_cell.length_a   1.000
_cell.length_b   1.000
_cell.length_c   1.000
_cell.angle_alpha   90.00
_cell.angle_beta   90.00
_cell.angle_gamma   90.00
#
_symmetry.space_group_name_H-M   'P 1'
#
loop_
_entity.id
_entity.type
_entity.pdbx_description
1 polymer ?
#
loop_
_entity_poly.entity_id
_entity_poly.type
_entity_poly.pdbx_seq_one_letter_code
_entity_poly.pdbx_strand_id
1 'polypeptide(L)' 'MSRPARFESFRFLGDKRTQVVYDLDLVDAAGLAETVDELMASEQFAAFGPDTLAEARNRGYRPHSSIHGTENTASASA' A
#
# COMPACT_ATOMS: atom_id res chain seq x y z
N MET A 1 -13.23 -1.89 -5.57
CA MET A 1 -13.93 -1.51 -4.31
C MET A 1 -13.71 -0.03 -4.04
N SER A 2 -14.67 0.71 -3.46
CA SER A 2 -14.45 2.11 -3.07
C SER A 2 -13.52 2.18 -1.85
N ARG A 3 -12.58 3.14 -1.87
CA ARG A 3 -11.67 3.42 -0.76
C ARG A 3 -12.47 3.58 0.54
N PRO A 4 -12.11 2.91 1.65
CA PRO A 4 -12.80 3.10 2.92
C PRO A 4 -12.73 4.58 3.34
N ALA A 5 -13.87 5.19 3.66
CA ALA A 5 -13.99 6.64 3.95
C ALA A 5 -13.01 7.15 5.04
N ARG A 6 -12.53 6.25 5.91
CA ARG A 6 -11.57 6.57 6.97
C ARG A 6 -10.14 6.84 6.46
N PHE A 7 -9.87 6.58 5.18
CA PHE A 7 -8.56 6.71 4.54
C PHE A 7 -8.58 7.51 3.24
N GLU A 8 -9.59 8.35 2.98
CA GLU A 8 -9.56 9.27 1.83
C GLU A 8 -8.28 10.12 1.79
N SER A 9 -7.65 10.38 2.93
CA SER A 9 -6.44 11.20 3.06
C SER A 9 -5.11 10.42 3.15
N PHE A 10 -5.11 9.08 3.14
CA PHE A 10 -3.88 8.30 3.26
C PHE A 10 -3.71 7.38 2.04
N ARG A 11 -2.57 7.50 1.37
CA ARG A 11 -2.17 6.67 0.24
C ARG A 11 -1.34 5.47 0.70
N PHE A 12 -0.46 5.64 1.68
CA PHE A 12 0.42 4.56 2.12
C PHE A 12 -0.05 3.95 3.44
N LEU A 13 -0.19 2.63 3.43
CA LEU A 13 -0.64 1.88 4.59
C LEU A 13 0.31 0.73 4.89
N GLY A 14 0.89 0.75 6.08
CA GLY A 14 1.80 -0.30 6.54
C GLY A 14 1.08 -1.39 7.32
N ASP A 15 1.41 -2.66 7.06
CA ASP A 15 1.09 -3.78 7.94
C ASP A 15 2.13 -3.91 9.04
N LYS A 16 1.73 -3.76 10.30
CA LYS A 16 2.63 -3.87 11.47
C LYS A 16 3.15 -5.29 11.66
N ARG A 17 2.44 -6.31 11.18
CA ARG A 17 2.78 -7.73 11.34
C ARG A 17 3.98 -8.11 10.49
N THR A 18 4.01 -7.61 9.25
CA THR A 18 5.00 -7.98 8.23
C THR A 18 5.97 -6.85 7.90
N GLN A 19 5.73 -5.64 8.40
CA GLN A 19 6.43 -4.41 8.00
C GLN A 19 6.40 -4.17 6.48
N VAL A 20 5.32 -4.57 5.82
CA VAL A 20 5.09 -4.28 4.39
C VAL A 20 4.22 -3.04 4.25
N VAL A 21 4.55 -2.15 3.31
CA VAL A 21 3.71 -1.00 2.96
C VAL A 21 3.03 -1.20 1.62
N TYR A 22 1.72 -0.96 1.60
CA TYR A 22 0.85 -1.01 0.43
C TYR A 22 0.50 0.40 -0.03
N ASP A 23 0.35 0.56 -1.35
CA ASP A 23 -0.17 1.79 -1.96
C ASP A 23 -1.66 1.60 -2.25
N LEU A 24 -2.51 2.34 -1.53
CA LEU A 24 -3.96 2.27 -1.64
C LEU A 24 -4.49 2.74 -2.99
N ASP A 25 -3.70 3.44 -3.81
CA ASP A 25 -4.06 3.75 -5.21
C ASP A 25 -3.83 2.55 -6.14
N LEU A 26 -2.98 1.59 -5.75
CA LEU A 26 -2.65 0.40 -6.56
C LEU A 26 -3.38 -0.87 -6.13
N VAL A 27 -4.10 -0.86 -5.00
CA VAL A 27 -4.73 -2.05 -4.41
C VAL A 27 -5.65 -2.79 -5.37
N ASP A 28 -6.52 -2.09 -6.08
CA ASP A 28 -7.48 -2.70 -7.00
C ASP A 28 -6.76 -3.29 -8.23
N ALA A 29 -5.87 -2.51 -8.85
CA ALA A 29 -5.08 -2.94 -10.01
C ALA A 29 -4.12 -4.10 -9.71
N ALA A 30 -3.65 -4.22 -8.46
CA ALA A 30 -2.75 -5.29 -8.01
C ALA A 30 -3.50 -6.50 -7.43
N GLY A 31 -4.83 -6.50 -7.37
CA GLY A 31 -5.62 -7.58 -6.78
C GLY A 31 -5.41 -7.76 -5.27
N LEU A 32 -5.06 -6.69 -4.55
CA LEU A 32 -4.72 -6.71 -3.11
C LEU A 32 -5.90 -6.27 -2.22
N ALA A 33 -7.10 -6.12 -2.79
CA ALA A 33 -8.27 -5.60 -2.08
C ALA A 33 -8.58 -6.41 -0.81
N GLU A 34 -8.59 -7.74 -0.91
CA GLU A 34 -8.87 -8.61 0.24
C GLU A 34 -7.75 -8.56 1.29
N THR A 35 -6.49 -8.46 0.87
CA THR A 35 -5.35 -8.31 1.80
C THR A 35 -5.44 -7.02 2.60
N VAL A 36 -5.82 -5.92 1.96
CA VAL A 36 -6.01 -4.64 2.63
C VAL A 36 -7.25 -4.66 3.53
N ASP A 37 -8.34 -5.29 3.10
CA ASP A 37 -9.54 -5.45 3.93
C ASP A 37 -9.26 -6.27 5.20
N GLU A 38 -8.56 -7.39 5.09
CA GLU A 38 -8.13 -8.19 6.24
C GLU A 38 -7.19 -7.41 7.16
N LEU A 39 -6.28 -6.62 6.59
CA LEU A 39 -5.42 -5.72 7.36
C LEU A 39 -6.23 -4.68 8.14
N MET A 40 -7.28 -4.11 7.54
CA MET A 40 -8.21 -3.21 8.22
C MET A 40 -8.95 -3.92 9.36
N ALA A 41 -9.53 -5.08 9.08
CA ALA A 41 -10.24 -5.87 10.07
C ALA A 41 -9.36 -6.27 11.27
N SER A 42 -8.05 -6.47 11.02
CA SER A 42 -7.09 -6.79 12.08
C SER A 42 -6.70 -5.59 12.97
N GLU A 43 -6.97 -4.36 12.51
CA GLU A 43 -6.51 -3.10 13.13
C GLU A 43 -4.97 -2.99 13.32
N GLN A 44 -4.19 -3.90 12.75
CA GLN A 44 -2.74 -3.95 12.86
C GLN A 44 -2.04 -3.17 11.74
N PHE A 45 -2.59 -2.01 11.39
CA PHE A 45 -2.04 -1.13 10.36
C PHE A 45 -1.36 0.11 10.95
N ALA A 46 -0.51 0.74 10.15
CA ALA A 46 0.15 2.01 10.43
C ALA A 46 -0.05 2.99 9.27
N ALA A 47 -0.42 4.23 9.60
CA ALA A 47 -0.32 5.37 8.71
C ALA A 47 0.99 6.11 8.97
N PHE A 48 1.45 6.89 7.98
CA PHE A 48 2.72 7.60 8.06
C PHE A 48 2.49 9.11 8.01
N GLY A 49 3.21 9.85 8.86
CA GLY A 49 3.26 11.31 8.83
C GLY A 49 4.69 11.77 8.63
N PRO A 50 5.08 12.31 7.45
CA PRO A 50 4.26 12.55 6.25
C PRO A 50 3.88 11.26 5.49
N ASP A 51 2.75 11.28 4.76
CA ASP A 51 2.23 10.13 4.00
C ASP A 51 3.03 9.91 2.70
N THR A 52 4.26 9.40 2.85
CA THR A 52 5.18 9.18 1.75
C THR A 52 5.85 7.81 1.89
N LEU A 53 6.18 7.20 0.75
CA LEU A 53 6.91 5.94 0.76
C LEU A 53 8.30 6.07 1.40
N ALA A 54 8.95 7.23 1.27
CA ALA A 54 10.22 7.51 1.93
C ALA A 54 10.10 7.43 3.45
N GLU A 55 9.03 7.99 4.01
CA GLU A 55 8.78 7.95 5.44
C GLU A 55 8.45 6.53 5.93
N ALA A 56 7.69 5.75 5.16
CA ALA A 56 7.47 4.34 5.47
C ALA A 56 8.80 3.56 5.54
N ARG A 57 9.71 3.79 4.58
CA ARG A 57 11.05 3.18 4.56
C ARG A 57 11.90 3.60 5.76
N ASN A 58 11.85 4.88 6.16
CA ASN A 58 12.54 5.37 7.36
C ASN A 58 12.05 4.67 8.64
N ARG A 59 10.78 4.26 8.67
CA ARG A 59 10.19 3.46 9.76
C ARG A 59 10.43 1.94 9.64
N GLY A 60 11.25 1.52 8.68
CA GLY A 60 11.63 0.11 8.49
C GLY A 60 10.74 -0.66 7.51
N TYR A 61 9.67 -0.07 7.00
CA TYR A 61 8.75 -0.76 6.12
C TYR A 61 9.35 -1.05 4.74
N ARG A 62 8.95 -2.18 4.16
CA ARG A 62 9.32 -2.60 2.81
C ARG A 62 8.14 -2.40 1.85
N PRO A 63 8.30 -1.68 0.73
CA PRO A 63 7.25 -1.59 -0.29
C PRO A 63 6.84 -2.97 -0.80
N HIS A 64 5.53 -3.17 -0.94
CA HIS A 64 5.00 -4.32 -1.66
C HIS A 64 5.47 -4.31 -3.12
N SER A 65 5.62 -5.48 -3.73
CA SER A 65 6.13 -5.64 -5.10
C SER A 65 5.30 -4.89 -6.14
N SER A 66 3.99 -4.74 -5.92
CA SER A 66 3.09 -3.97 -6.77
C SER A 66 3.47 -2.49 -6.91
N ILE A 67 4.15 -1.91 -5.93
CA ILE A 67 4.60 -0.50 -5.96
C ILE A 67 5.75 -0.30 -6.96
N HIS A 68 6.59 -1.32 -7.17
CA HIS A 68 7.64 -1.29 -8.19
C HIS A 68 7.14 -1.76 -9.57
N GLY A 69 6.02 -2.48 -9.61
CA GLY A 69 5.45 -3.05 -10.83
C GLY A 69 5.00 -2.03 -11.87
N THR A 70 4.81 -0.77 -11.50
CA THR A 70 4.40 0.29 -12.44
C THR A 70 5.45 0.64 -13.48
N GLU A 71 6.72 0.26 -13.29
CA GLU A 71 7.78 0.51 -14.28
C GLU A 71 7.93 -0.62 -15.31
N ASN A 72 7.43 -1.83 -15.04
CA ASN A 72 7.71 -3.00 -15.88
C ASN A 72 6.63 -3.32 -16.93
N THR A 73 5.45 -2.70 -16.85
CA THR A 73 4.37 -2.89 -17.85
C THR A 73 4.46 -1.91 -19.03
N ALA A 74 5.25 -0.83 -18.92
CA ALA A 74 5.45 0.12 -20.03
C ALA A 74 6.48 -0.37 -21.09
N SER A 75 7.21 -1.47 -20.84
CA SER A 75 8.24 -1.99 -21.75
C SER A 75 7.84 -3.26 -22.53
N ALA A 76 6.57 -3.67 -22.50
CA ALA A 76 6.08 -4.87 -23.22
C ALA A 76 5.15 -4.53 -24.40
N SER A 77 5.35 -3.38 -25.05
CA SER A 77 4.65 -2.99 -26.28
C SER A 77 5.59 -2.19 -27.18
N ALA A 78 6.52 -2.88 -27.84
CA ALA A 78 7.31 -2.40 -28.97
C ALA A 78 7.57 -3.55 -29.93
#